data_AF-A0A422NLL2-F1
#
_entry.id   AF-A0A422NLL2-F1
#
_cell.length_a   1.000
_cell.length_b   1.000
_cell.length_c   1.000
_cell.angle_alpha   90.00
_cell.angle_beta   90.00
_cell.angle_gamma   90.00
#
_symmetry.space_group_name_H-M   'P 1'
#
loop_
_entity.id
_entity.type
_entity.pdbx_description
1 polymer ?
#
loop_
_entity_poly.entity_id
_entity_poly.type
_entity_poly.pdbx_seq_one_letter_code
_entity_poly.pdbx_strand_id
1 'polypeptide(L)'
;MAWNLKGRSAVAALDPLTRHRILQSHAMTSCVHKPLLATIEALITLRCVGGLSGPLRRPEPFICHVTRLLQITPDPSVVLAMLHQDVHKYLRVAALFVIRLIGNDAMMREAMRVGWEDYRKIRVYGYMEDWGGTTCAKNSAAPEEEEEGFVRSPSYGIMCVDEMTDRLFNVGAGVKDKDGESGSVWLGLCLSPLLL
;
A
#
# COMPACT_ATOMS: atom_id res chain seq x y z
N MET A 1 -20.60 -10.90 -3.66
CA MET A 1 -19.28 -11.12 -3.03
C MET A 1 -19.25 -10.33 -1.72
N ALA A 2 -18.47 -10.78 -0.72
CA ALA A 2 -18.35 -10.10 0.57
C ALA A 2 -16.88 -9.90 0.97
N TRP A 3 -16.62 -8.91 1.83
CA TRP A 3 -15.30 -8.61 2.38
C TRP A 3 -14.86 -9.62 3.45
N ASN A 4 -13.54 -9.82 3.61
CA ASN A 4 -12.96 -10.70 4.63
C ASN A 4 -12.52 -9.89 5.87
N LEU A 5 -13.48 -9.28 6.56
CA LEU A 5 -13.18 -8.35 7.67
C LEU A 5 -13.05 -9.02 9.04
N LYS A 6 -13.38 -10.32 9.17
CA LYS A 6 -13.33 -11.08 10.44
C LYS A 6 -13.95 -10.34 11.64
N GLY A 7 -15.02 -9.57 11.41
CA GLY A 7 -15.71 -8.77 12.44
C GLY A 7 -14.98 -7.48 12.88
N ARG A 8 -13.89 -7.09 12.21
CA ARG A 8 -13.16 -5.84 12.47
C ARG A 8 -13.54 -4.77 11.43
N SER A 9 -13.25 -3.51 11.74
CA SER A 9 -13.33 -2.44 10.74
C SER A 9 -12.29 -2.66 9.62
N ALA A 10 -12.61 -2.28 8.38
CA ALA A 10 -11.67 -2.32 7.26
C ALA A 10 -10.36 -1.53 7.54
N VAL A 11 -10.45 -0.44 8.30
CA VAL A 11 -9.27 0.36 8.70
C VAL A 11 -8.35 -0.40 9.66
N ALA A 12 -8.85 -1.46 10.32
CA ALA A 12 -8.05 -2.33 11.18
C ALA A 12 -7.14 -3.29 10.41
N ALA A 13 -7.23 -3.33 9.07
CA ALA A 13 -6.27 -4.03 8.22
C ALA A 13 -4.88 -3.37 8.23
N LEU A 14 -4.79 -2.08 8.57
CA LEU A 14 -3.52 -1.37 8.72
C LEU A 14 -2.97 -1.55 10.14
N ASP A 15 -1.64 -1.62 10.24
CA ASP A 15 -0.93 -1.59 11.52
C ASP A 15 -1.33 -0.37 12.37
N PRO A 16 -1.53 -0.51 13.70
CA PRO A 16 -1.96 0.59 14.55
C PRO A 16 -1.08 1.84 14.48
N LEU A 17 0.26 1.69 14.37
CA LEU A 17 1.19 2.82 14.29
C LEU A 17 1.06 3.53 12.94
N THR A 18 1.02 2.75 11.86
CA THR A 18 0.83 3.28 10.51
C THR A 18 -0.51 4.01 10.38
N ARG A 19 -1.58 3.41 10.90
CA ARG A 19 -2.91 4.03 10.94
C ARG A 19 -2.88 5.36 11.70
N HIS A 20 -2.28 5.40 12.88
CA HIS A 20 -2.18 6.63 13.67
C HIS A 20 -1.43 7.74 12.90
N ARG A 21 -0.30 7.41 12.29
CA ARG A 21 0.50 8.35 11.47
C ARG A 21 -0.28 8.88 10.27
N ILE A 22 -1.00 8.02 9.56
CA ILE A 22 -1.83 8.41 8.41
C ILE A 22 -2.93 9.38 8.86
N LEU A 23 -3.67 9.04 9.92
CA LEU A 23 -4.81 9.85 10.39
C LEU A 23 -4.40 11.23 10.91
N GLN A 24 -3.22 11.34 11.54
CA GLN A 24 -2.70 12.62 12.07
C GLN A 24 -1.95 13.47 11.03
N SER A 25 -1.79 12.96 9.80
CA SER A 25 -0.99 13.65 8.80
C SER A 25 -1.71 14.81 8.12
N HIS A 26 -0.92 15.81 7.70
CA HIS A 26 -1.43 16.91 6.89
C HIS A 26 -2.03 16.41 5.56
N ALA A 27 -1.43 15.41 4.92
CA ALA A 27 -1.95 14.84 3.66
C ALA A 27 -3.37 14.27 3.81
N MET A 28 -3.68 13.69 4.98
CA MET A 28 -5.00 13.16 5.27
C MET A 28 -6.08 14.25 5.37
N THR A 29 -5.75 15.47 5.82
CA THR A 29 -6.73 16.57 5.96
C THR A 29 -7.51 16.86 4.68
N SER A 30 -6.85 16.70 3.52
CA SER A 30 -7.46 16.88 2.19
C SER A 30 -8.39 15.74 1.77
N CYS A 31 -8.41 14.63 2.51
CA CYS A 31 -9.13 13.40 2.19
C CYS A 31 -10.22 13.04 3.20
N VAL A 32 -10.16 13.56 4.44
CA VAL A 32 -11.06 13.17 5.56
C VAL A 32 -12.55 13.29 5.23
N HIS A 33 -12.96 14.28 4.43
CA HIS A 33 -14.37 14.54 4.17
C HIS A 33 -14.81 14.18 2.74
N LYS A 34 -13.95 13.53 1.95
CA LYS A 34 -14.28 13.19 0.57
C LYS A 34 -15.25 12.00 0.53
N PRO A 35 -16.36 12.06 -0.24
CA PRO A 35 -17.20 10.89 -0.52
C PRO A 35 -16.47 9.90 -1.43
N LEU A 36 -17.07 8.73 -1.64
CA LEU A 36 -16.49 7.65 -2.47
C LEU A 36 -16.13 8.15 -3.87
N LEU A 37 -17.08 8.80 -4.56
CA LEU A 37 -16.88 9.30 -5.92
C LEU A 37 -15.70 10.28 -6.00
N ALA A 38 -15.68 11.30 -5.13
CA ALA A 38 -14.58 12.27 -5.09
C ALA A 38 -13.22 11.63 -4.73
N THR A 39 -13.22 10.53 -3.97
CA THR A 39 -12.00 9.78 -3.67
C THR A 39 -11.49 9.03 -4.91
N ILE A 40 -12.40 8.42 -5.69
CA ILE A 40 -12.08 7.76 -6.96
C ILE A 40 -11.57 8.78 -7.99
N GLU A 41 -12.23 9.94 -8.11
CA GLU A 41 -11.78 11.04 -8.97
C GLU A 41 -10.37 11.52 -8.58
N ALA A 42 -10.11 11.67 -7.28
CA ALA A 42 -8.78 12.04 -6.82
C ALA A 42 -7.72 10.97 -7.20
N LEU A 43 -8.03 9.68 -7.05
CA LEU A 43 -7.14 8.58 -7.46
C LEU A 43 -6.82 8.59 -8.95
N ILE A 44 -7.79 8.97 -9.80
CA ILE A 44 -7.59 9.12 -11.25
C ILE A 44 -6.56 10.22 -11.56
N THR A 45 -6.56 11.31 -10.79
CA THR A 45 -5.64 12.44 -10.99
C THR A 45 -4.24 12.25 -10.41
N LEU A 46 -4.00 11.18 -9.64
CA LEU A 46 -2.71 10.93 -9.01
C LEU A 46 -1.59 10.70 -10.02
N ARG A 47 -0.38 11.15 -9.66
CA ARG A 47 0.81 11.06 -10.49
C ARG A 47 1.81 10.00 -10.03
N CYS A 48 1.72 9.57 -8.77
CA CYS A 48 2.61 8.59 -8.18
C CYS A 48 1.88 7.71 -7.17
N VAL A 49 2.44 6.53 -6.95
CA VAL A 49 2.10 5.62 -5.85
C VAL A 49 3.12 5.85 -4.74
N GLY A 50 2.67 5.93 -3.50
CA GLY A 50 3.56 6.14 -2.36
C GLY A 50 2.88 5.67 -1.07
N GLY A 51 3.67 5.11 -0.16
CA GLY A 51 3.21 4.69 1.15
C GLY A 51 3.62 5.69 2.21
N LEU A 52 4.48 5.28 3.13
CA LEU A 52 5.14 6.16 4.08
C LEU A 52 6.57 6.43 3.63
N SER A 53 6.94 7.70 3.49
CA SER A 53 8.23 8.15 2.97
C SER A 53 8.99 9.02 3.97
N GLY A 54 10.31 9.06 3.84
CA GLY A 54 11.19 9.87 4.70
C GLY A 54 11.48 9.27 6.08
N PRO A 55 12.44 9.82 6.83
CA PRO A 55 12.81 9.33 8.17
C PRO A 55 11.64 9.45 9.17
N LEU A 56 10.78 10.44 9.00
CA LEU A 56 9.58 10.64 9.82
C LEU A 56 8.40 9.74 9.41
N ARG A 57 8.57 8.91 8.36
CA ARG A 57 7.51 8.11 7.72
C ARG A 57 6.24 8.93 7.45
N ARG A 58 6.42 10.03 6.71
CA ARG A 58 5.32 10.90 6.29
C ARG A 58 4.46 10.14 5.28
N PRO A 59 3.13 10.07 5.48
CA PRO A 59 2.24 9.39 4.55
C PRO A 59 2.02 10.22 3.29
N GLU A 60 2.09 9.54 2.16
CA GLU A 60 1.85 10.14 0.85
C GLU A 60 0.35 10.26 0.52
N PRO A 61 -0.03 11.13 -0.43
CA PRO A 61 -1.43 11.29 -0.83
C PRO A 61 -2.09 9.99 -1.29
N PHE A 62 -1.36 9.12 -1.99
CA PHE A 62 -1.87 7.83 -2.47
C PHE A 62 -2.38 6.96 -1.31
N ILE A 63 -1.57 6.75 -0.27
CA ILE A 63 -1.97 5.92 0.88
C ILE A 63 -3.10 6.58 1.69
N CYS A 64 -3.18 7.91 1.70
CA CYS A 64 -4.30 8.62 2.32
C CYS A 64 -5.62 8.34 1.58
N HIS A 65 -5.61 8.32 0.24
CA HIS A 65 -6.79 7.94 -0.55
C HIS A 65 -7.18 6.47 -0.36
N VAL A 66 -6.22 5.55 -0.32
CA VAL A 66 -6.49 4.13 0.00
C VAL A 66 -7.08 3.99 1.40
N THR A 67 -6.52 4.67 2.40
CA THR A 67 -7.05 4.66 3.77
C THR A 67 -8.46 5.26 3.82
N ARG A 68 -8.74 6.28 3.02
CA ARG A 68 -10.09 6.85 2.89
C ARG A 68 -11.08 5.85 2.30
N LEU A 69 -10.68 5.08 1.27
CA LEU A 69 -11.50 3.99 0.75
C LEU A 69 -11.78 2.93 1.84
N LEU A 70 -10.79 2.58 2.67
CA LEU A 70 -11.00 1.65 3.79
C LEU A 70 -11.96 2.21 4.84
N GLN A 71 -11.92 3.52 5.13
CA GLN A 71 -12.90 4.15 6.03
C GLN A 71 -14.32 4.07 5.49
N ILE A 72 -14.49 4.34 4.18
CA ILE A 72 -15.79 4.29 3.52
C ILE A 72 -16.31 2.85 3.42
N THR A 73 -15.40 1.88 3.24
CA THR A 73 -15.73 0.46 2.98
C THR A 73 -16.67 0.33 1.77
N PRO A 74 -16.21 0.65 0.55
CA PRO A 74 -17.05 0.56 -0.65
C PRO A 74 -17.52 -0.89 -0.89
N ASP A 75 -18.56 -1.04 -1.72
CA ASP A 75 -19.03 -2.36 -2.11
C ASP A 75 -17.93 -3.14 -2.90
N PRO A 76 -17.78 -4.45 -2.71
CA PRO A 76 -16.81 -5.26 -3.46
C PRO A 76 -16.93 -5.13 -4.98
N SER A 77 -18.15 -4.94 -5.50
CA SER A 77 -18.37 -4.73 -6.94
C SER A 77 -17.73 -3.44 -7.46
N VAL A 78 -17.72 -2.38 -6.65
CA VAL A 78 -17.09 -1.10 -7.00
C VAL A 78 -15.57 -1.27 -7.08
N VAL A 79 -14.97 -1.97 -6.11
CA VAL A 79 -13.52 -2.21 -6.11
C VAL A 79 -13.11 -3.13 -7.27
N LEU A 80 -13.93 -4.12 -7.62
CA LEU A 80 -13.71 -4.93 -8.83
C LEU A 80 -13.84 -4.09 -10.10
N ALA A 81 -14.80 -3.16 -10.17
CA ALA A 81 -14.92 -2.25 -11.30
C ALA A 81 -13.69 -1.34 -11.42
N MET A 82 -13.13 -0.87 -10.29
CA MET A 82 -11.88 -0.12 -10.24
C MET A 82 -10.68 -0.95 -10.71
N LEU A 83 -10.61 -2.24 -10.34
CA LEU A 83 -9.56 -3.16 -10.76
C LEU A 83 -9.54 -3.34 -12.28
N HIS A 84 -10.70 -3.51 -12.90
CA HIS A 84 -10.85 -3.71 -14.34
C HIS A 84 -10.78 -2.40 -15.15
N GLN A 85 -10.45 -1.26 -14.54
CA GLN A 85 -10.25 -0.02 -15.32
C GLN A 85 -8.95 -0.09 -16.12
N ASP A 86 -9.07 -0.04 -17.44
CA ASP A 86 -7.92 -0.07 -18.36
C ASP A 86 -7.31 1.32 -18.60
N VAL A 87 -8.08 2.40 -18.40
CA VAL A 87 -7.60 3.77 -18.68
C VAL A 87 -6.71 4.30 -17.56
N HIS A 88 -7.12 4.09 -16.30
CA HIS A 88 -6.50 4.75 -15.14
C HIS A 88 -5.64 3.78 -14.33
N LYS A 89 -4.35 3.72 -14.66
CA LYS A 89 -3.39 2.82 -13.99
C LYS A 89 -3.32 2.98 -12.45
N TYR A 90 -3.33 4.21 -11.94
CA TYR A 90 -3.27 4.45 -10.49
C TYR A 90 -4.55 4.04 -9.75
N LEU A 91 -5.69 4.06 -10.45
CA LEU A 91 -6.95 3.57 -9.91
C LEU A 91 -6.93 2.04 -9.78
N ARG A 92 -6.41 1.34 -10.79
CA ARG A 92 -6.16 -0.11 -10.73
C ARG A 92 -5.22 -0.45 -9.58
N VAL A 93 -4.10 0.28 -9.45
CA VAL A 93 -3.17 0.09 -8.34
C VAL A 93 -3.87 0.26 -6.99
N ALA A 94 -4.67 1.31 -6.82
CA ALA A 94 -5.43 1.50 -5.58
C ALA A 94 -6.38 0.34 -5.28
N ALA A 95 -7.02 -0.23 -6.31
CA ALA A 95 -7.85 -1.43 -6.15
C ALA A 95 -7.05 -2.64 -5.69
N LEU A 96 -5.84 -2.87 -6.25
CA LEU A 96 -4.93 -3.93 -5.81
C LEU A 96 -4.61 -3.80 -4.30
N PHE A 97 -4.30 -2.59 -3.83
CA PHE A 97 -4.04 -2.32 -2.41
C PHE A 97 -5.25 -2.61 -1.52
N VAL A 98 -6.45 -2.16 -1.92
CA VAL A 98 -7.67 -2.42 -1.15
C VAL A 98 -7.97 -3.91 -1.09
N ILE A 99 -7.88 -4.62 -2.21
CA ILE A 99 -8.11 -6.08 -2.27
C ILE A 99 -7.06 -6.81 -1.42
N ARG A 100 -5.81 -6.38 -1.44
CA ARG A 100 -4.74 -6.95 -0.61
C ARG A 100 -5.02 -6.84 0.89
N LEU A 101 -5.68 -5.76 1.32
CA LEU A 101 -5.93 -5.46 2.74
C LEU A 101 -7.23 -6.07 3.28
N ILE A 102 -8.31 -6.07 2.49
CA ILE A 102 -9.65 -6.50 2.97
C ILE A 102 -10.36 -7.52 2.05
N GLY A 103 -9.75 -7.88 0.93
CA GLY A 103 -10.32 -8.80 -0.06
C GLY A 103 -10.44 -10.24 0.44
N ASN A 104 -11.37 -10.98 -0.17
CA ASN A 104 -11.46 -12.42 -0.02
C ASN A 104 -10.51 -13.14 -1.00
N ASP A 105 -10.33 -14.45 -0.83
CA ASP A 105 -9.37 -15.22 -1.63
C ASP A 105 -9.72 -15.23 -3.13
N ALA A 106 -11.01 -15.17 -3.47
CA ALA A 106 -11.45 -15.10 -4.87
C ALA A 106 -11.07 -13.76 -5.52
N MET A 107 -11.30 -12.65 -4.82
CA MET A 107 -10.91 -11.30 -5.26
C MET A 107 -9.40 -11.16 -5.33
N MET A 108 -8.67 -11.78 -4.40
CA MET A 108 -7.22 -11.79 -4.37
C MET A 108 -6.63 -12.49 -5.59
N ARG A 109 -7.17 -13.67 -5.95
CA ARG A 109 -6.76 -14.38 -7.18
C ARG A 109 -7.04 -13.54 -8.43
N GLU A 110 -8.20 -12.90 -8.50
CA GLU A 110 -8.55 -12.04 -9.63
C GLU A 110 -7.64 -10.80 -9.70
N ALA A 111 -7.33 -10.18 -8.57
CA ALA A 111 -6.40 -9.07 -8.48
C ALA A 111 -4.99 -9.44 -8.95
N MET A 112 -4.48 -10.61 -8.54
CA MET A 112 -3.19 -11.12 -9.02
C MET A 112 -3.19 -11.34 -10.53
N ARG A 113 -4.25 -11.99 -11.07
CA ARG A 113 -4.41 -12.22 -12.50
C ARG A 113 -4.38 -10.91 -13.30
N VAL A 114 -5.22 -9.95 -12.94
CA VAL A 114 -5.34 -8.65 -13.63
C VAL A 114 -4.08 -7.79 -13.45
N GLY A 115 -3.40 -7.89 -12.30
CA GLY A 115 -2.17 -7.16 -12.02
C GLY A 115 -0.97 -7.67 -12.81
N TRP A 116 -0.81 -8.99 -12.94
CA TRP A 116 0.27 -9.59 -13.76
C TRP A 116 0.08 -9.43 -15.26
N GLU A 117 -1.16 -9.23 -15.73
CA GLU A 117 -1.44 -8.92 -17.13
C GLU A 117 -1.14 -7.45 -17.49
N ASP A 118 -0.90 -6.56 -16.51
CA ASP A 118 -0.66 -5.13 -16.71
C ASP A 118 0.83 -4.76 -16.61
N TYR A 119 1.45 -4.46 -17.77
CA TYR A 119 2.87 -4.10 -17.87
C TYR A 119 3.12 -2.58 -17.90
N ARG A 120 2.14 -1.76 -17.54
CA ARG A 120 2.29 -0.30 -17.63
C ARG A 120 3.25 0.23 -16.57
N LYS A 121 4.12 1.15 -16.99
CA LYS A 121 5.03 1.87 -16.10
C LYS A 121 4.27 2.88 -15.23
N ILE A 122 4.43 2.77 -13.92
CA ILE A 122 3.92 3.68 -12.90
C ILE A 122 5.07 4.40 -12.21
N ARG A 123 4.79 5.61 -11.71
CA ARG A 123 5.75 6.34 -10.88
C ARG A 123 5.53 5.97 -9.43
N VAL A 124 6.61 5.68 -8.72
CA VAL A 124 6.57 5.37 -7.28
C VAL A 124 7.44 6.33 -6.52
N TYR A 125 6.97 6.78 -5.37
CA TYR A 125 7.68 7.70 -4.52
C TYR A 125 8.07 7.01 -3.21
N GLY A 126 9.35 7.08 -2.87
CA GLY A 126 9.91 6.45 -1.67
C GLY A 126 11.43 6.36 -1.75
N TYR A 127 12.01 5.53 -0.89
CA TYR A 127 13.43 5.18 -1.00
C TYR A 127 13.62 4.03 -1.99
N MET A 128 14.72 4.05 -2.73
CA MET A 128 15.09 2.97 -3.65
C MET A 128 15.20 1.62 -2.91
N GLU A 129 15.63 1.66 -1.64
CA GLU A 129 15.73 0.50 -0.74
C GLU A 129 14.35 -0.09 -0.39
N ASP A 130 13.31 0.75 -0.25
CA ASP A 130 11.94 0.32 0.02
C ASP A 130 11.29 -0.36 -1.20
N TRP A 131 11.82 -0.12 -2.41
CA TRP A 131 11.26 -0.72 -3.62
C TRP A 131 11.62 -2.20 -3.68
N GLY A 132 12.82 -2.60 -3.24
CA GLY A 132 13.30 -3.99 -3.25
C GLY A 132 12.71 -4.91 -2.17
N GLY A 133 11.91 -4.36 -1.24
CA GLY A 133 11.40 -5.07 -0.07
C GLY A 133 12.44 -5.09 1.05
N THR A 134 12.07 -4.56 2.22
CA THR A 134 12.93 -4.59 3.41
C THR A 134 12.29 -5.49 4.46
N THR A 135 13.08 -6.38 5.08
CA THR A 135 12.63 -7.22 6.19
C THR A 135 12.41 -6.37 7.44
N CYS A 136 11.34 -6.69 8.18
CA CYS A 136 10.94 -5.92 9.36
C CYS A 136 11.84 -6.29 10.55
N ALA A 137 13.00 -5.64 10.69
CA ALA A 137 13.74 -5.68 11.95
C ALA A 137 12.94 -4.92 13.02
N LYS A 138 12.65 -5.60 14.15
CA LYS A 138 12.00 -5.04 15.34
C LYS A 138 12.75 -3.77 15.81
N ASN A 139 12.00 -2.73 16.16
CA ASN A 139 12.50 -1.44 16.65
C ASN A 139 13.49 -1.60 17.82
N SER A 140 14.71 -1.05 17.70
CA SER A 140 15.41 -0.24 18.72
C SER A 140 16.88 -0.08 18.33
N ALA A 141 17.27 1.13 17.91
CA ALA A 141 18.58 1.73 18.14
C ALA A 141 18.61 3.06 17.38
N ALA A 142 18.76 4.16 18.10
CA ALA A 142 19.39 5.34 17.52
C ALA A 142 20.81 4.92 17.10
N PRO A 143 21.27 5.25 15.88
CA PRO A 143 22.69 5.26 15.61
C PRO A 143 23.21 6.61 16.10
N GLU A 144 23.78 6.61 17.31
CA GLU A 144 24.93 7.46 17.57
C GLU A 144 26.08 6.81 16.79
N GLU A 145 26.48 7.44 15.68
CA GLU A 145 27.87 7.67 15.30
C GLU A 145 27.88 8.51 14.02
N GLU A 146 28.59 9.62 14.11
CA GLU A 146 28.74 10.66 13.11
C GLU A 146 29.58 10.14 11.93
N GLU A 147 28.93 9.70 10.87
CA GLU A 147 29.41 10.01 9.53
C GLU A 147 28.55 11.16 9.02
N GLU A 148 29.16 12.14 8.34
CA GLU A 148 28.44 13.22 7.63
C GLU A 148 27.58 12.60 6.50
N GLY A 149 26.48 11.96 6.89
CA GLY A 149 25.65 11.14 6.05
C GLY A 149 24.66 12.01 5.31
N PHE A 150 24.86 12.15 4.00
CA PHE A 150 23.86 12.74 3.12
C PHE A 150 22.52 12.01 3.32
N VAL A 151 21.59 12.62 4.05
CA VAL A 151 20.22 12.10 4.19
C VAL A 151 19.64 12.03 2.79
N ARG A 152 19.58 10.80 2.24
CA ARG A 152 19.03 10.59 0.91
C ARG A 152 17.61 11.14 0.91
N SER A 153 17.32 12.00 -0.06
CA SER A 153 15.98 12.51 -0.22
C SER A 153 15.13 11.43 -0.92
N PRO A 154 13.89 11.22 -0.49
CA PRO A 154 12.97 10.33 -1.22
C PRO A 154 12.85 10.79 -2.67
N SER A 155 12.92 9.84 -3.59
CA SER A 155 12.97 10.12 -5.03
C SER A 155 11.85 9.38 -5.77
N TYR A 156 11.67 9.76 -7.04
CA TYR A 156 10.72 9.10 -7.92
C TYR A 156 11.39 7.93 -8.65
N GLY A 157 10.75 6.77 -8.56
CA GLY A 157 11.07 5.57 -9.30
C GLY A 157 10.06 5.28 -10.40
N ILE A 158 10.47 4.39 -11.30
CA ILE A 158 9.59 3.78 -12.27
C ILE A 158 9.58 2.29 -11.98
N MET A 159 8.39 1.71 -11.83
CA MET A 159 8.18 0.26 -11.78
C MET A 159 6.98 -0.09 -12.64
N CYS A 160 6.87 -1.36 -13.04
CA CYS A 160 5.72 -1.85 -13.78
C CYS A 160 4.63 -2.36 -12.82
N VAL A 161 3.38 -2.43 -13.29
CA VAL A 161 2.24 -2.85 -12.45
C VAL A 161 2.32 -4.33 -12.09
N ASP A 162 2.82 -5.19 -12.98
CA ASP A 162 3.14 -6.60 -12.73
C ASP A 162 4.19 -6.77 -11.62
N GLU A 163 5.31 -6.05 -11.69
CA GLU A 163 6.36 -6.03 -10.65
C GLU A 163 5.79 -5.55 -9.31
N MET A 164 4.97 -4.51 -9.35
CA MET A 164 4.30 -3.99 -8.17
C MET A 164 3.29 -4.99 -7.58
N THR A 165 2.57 -5.72 -8.43
CA THR A 165 1.64 -6.77 -8.01
C THR A 165 2.39 -7.92 -7.35
N ASP A 166 3.48 -8.37 -7.94
CA ASP A 166 4.35 -9.40 -7.35
C ASP A 166 4.82 -8.98 -5.94
N ARG A 167 5.30 -7.75 -5.80
CA ARG A 167 5.75 -7.20 -4.50
C ARG A 167 4.64 -6.98 -3.49
N LEU A 168 3.40 -6.77 -3.93
CA LEU A 168 2.26 -6.56 -3.04
C LEU A 168 1.67 -7.88 -2.53
N PHE A 169 1.67 -8.95 -3.35
CA PHE A 169 1.05 -10.23 -3.02
C PHE A 169 2.07 -11.30 -2.57
N ASN A 170 3.28 -11.35 -3.15
CA ASN A 170 4.31 -12.36 -2.83
C ASN A 170 5.30 -11.92 -1.74
N VAL A 171 4.87 -11.05 -0.83
CA VAL A 171 5.68 -10.50 0.26
C VAL A 171 5.97 -11.60 1.30
N GLY A 172 7.11 -12.29 1.15
CA GLY A 172 7.56 -13.34 2.09
C GLY A 172 8.04 -14.66 1.48
N ALA A 173 8.11 -14.81 0.15
CA ALA A 173 8.63 -16.04 -0.46
C ALA A 173 10.15 -16.28 -0.24
N GLY A 174 10.87 -15.31 0.35
CA GLY A 174 12.34 -15.30 0.37
C GLY A 174 13.05 -15.87 1.60
N VAL A 175 12.52 -15.75 2.83
CA VAL A 175 13.28 -16.15 4.04
C VAL A 175 12.36 -16.61 5.17
N LYS A 176 12.49 -17.88 5.58
CA LYS A 176 11.95 -18.40 6.84
C LYS A 176 12.88 -17.97 7.99
N ASP A 177 12.51 -16.93 8.72
CA ASP A 177 13.08 -16.73 10.06
C ASP A 177 12.48 -17.73 11.05
N LYS A 178 13.29 -18.14 12.03
CA LYS A 178 12.96 -19.17 13.02
C LYS A 178 11.93 -18.74 14.07
N ASP A 179 11.50 -17.48 14.07
CA ASP A 179 10.49 -16.93 14.96
C ASP A 179 9.25 -16.54 14.16
N GLY A 180 8.11 -17.17 14.45
CA GLY A 180 6.91 -17.25 13.61
C GLY A 180 6.07 -15.98 13.35
N GLU A 181 6.67 -14.81 13.15
CA GLU A 181 5.99 -13.60 12.65
C GLU A 181 6.78 -12.95 11.50
N SER A 182 6.70 -13.53 10.30
CA SER A 182 7.32 -12.97 9.10
C SER A 182 6.43 -11.90 8.46
N GLY A 183 6.34 -10.73 9.11
CA GLY A 183 5.76 -9.53 8.50
C GLY A 183 6.80 -8.85 7.60
N SER A 184 6.44 -8.52 6.37
CA SER A 184 7.33 -7.82 5.44
C SER A 184 6.90 -6.36 5.30
N VAL A 185 7.88 -5.48 5.19
CA VAL A 185 7.64 -4.04 5.02
C VAL A 185 7.82 -3.69 3.57
N TRP A 186 6.78 -3.08 2.99
CA TRP A 186 6.85 -2.56 1.65
C TRP A 186 6.17 -1.19 1.58
N LEU A 187 6.88 -0.19 1.04
CA LEU A 187 6.47 1.22 1.06
C LEU A 187 6.15 1.73 2.49
N GLY A 188 6.87 1.23 3.50
CA GLY A 188 6.63 1.56 4.90
C GLY A 188 5.33 0.99 5.50
N LEU A 189 4.62 0.12 4.77
CA LEU A 189 3.45 -0.60 5.26
C LEU A 189 3.86 -2.01 5.69
N CYS A 190 3.41 -2.44 6.87
CA CYS A 190 3.53 -3.83 7.30
C CYS A 190 2.42 -4.65 6.64
N LEU A 191 2.79 -5.61 5.79
CA LEU A 191 1.86 -6.51 5.14
C LEU A 191 2.01 -7.90 5.75
N SER A 192 0.89 -8.47 6.24
CA SER A 192 0.87 -9.86 6.74
C SER A 192 1.02 -10.83 5.57
N PRO A 193 1.77 -11.93 5.72
CA PRO A 193 1.90 -12.93 4.65
C PRO A 193 0.53 -13.50 4.29
N LEU A 194 0.33 -13.77 3.00
CA LEU A 194 -0.87 -14.42 2.52
C LEU A 194 -0.83 -15.89 2.94
N LEU A 195 -1.71 -16.28 3.85
CA LEU A 195 -2.02 -17.68 4.11
C LEU A 195 -3.05 -18.11 3.07
N LEU A 196 -2.60 -18.31 1.83
CA LEU A 196 -3.41 -18.88 0.75
C LEU A 196 -3.56 -20.39 0.93
#